data_AF-A0A651F6B2-F1
#
_entry.id   AF-A0A651F6B2-F1
#
_cell.length_a   1.000
_cell.length_b   1.000
_cell.length_c   1.000
_cell.angle_alpha   90.00
_cell.angle_beta   90.00
_cell.angle_gamma   90.00
#
_symmetry.space_group_name_H-M   'P 1'
#
loop_
_entity.id
_entity.type
_entity.pdbx_description
1 polymer ?
#
loop_
_entity_poly.entity_id
_entity_poly.type
_entity_poly.pdbx_seq_one_letter_code
_entity_poly.pdbx_strand_id
1 'polypeptide(L)'
;MAVILMMLSVLVWSVYPVIAAWGLEEISVPDFLFWSLTSSIVAAWIFLKISPSARRVKYKTFFQHDRKVQGMLLLYVVAFLGSQICLLGSFAFITEAGATIAYETWPIFAMYVTPLLMKKSWEVIPRRDYIFAVIALIGVCFILYPELQSDFLLREDVKFWHYGAILLPLLGGLCMAFATAFMGSAAHMAEVKGHPIVSLLSLRVALGWLFIPVTGIVALVWPSAPSTYTPENVLAMIFVGMFILTLGGMFYYWALLKATRTNINVLWYFVPLFSAVWFWWTGISEVTDYIIIGAILIISSNLLITTRADKKMAYMATLISLLVVGIYCYFTEGTRMEEDYYEAIGVPVVFFVILAAFTMDRLIRRDQKEESLGVRVMHNVIRNKKIPSKYKKLLIDAVINILRTKDTDVINAHYKKIMTVKYDYYEKIASDLDQLVLSKIHNTNFGDLFVTALVGIVTVGVTIAFREPEFVADAFSIGMTGAAVFLFFSIVDLSNMRRTFHLDFNEKGIRELSKDVRRSHDSDIILSSILIFLLLTAFTGLLWYKHF
;
A
#
# COMPACT_ATOMS: atom_id res chain seq x y z
N MET A 1 14.19 -6.98 -8.85
CA MET A 1 14.52 -8.34 -8.34
C MET A 1 13.61 -8.77 -7.19
N ALA A 2 13.58 -8.06 -6.04
CA ALA A 2 12.75 -8.47 -4.90
C ALA A 2 11.25 -8.63 -5.25
N VAL A 3 10.67 -7.66 -5.97
CA VAL A 3 9.28 -7.71 -6.46
C VAL A 3 9.03 -8.93 -7.36
N ILE A 4 9.95 -9.23 -8.28
CA ILE A 4 9.84 -10.40 -9.19
C ILE A 4 9.80 -11.70 -8.38
N LEU A 5 10.70 -11.85 -7.41
CA LEU A 5 10.72 -13.01 -6.52
C LEU A 5 9.43 -13.12 -5.70
N MET A 6 8.91 -12.00 -5.21
CA MET A 6 7.63 -11.99 -4.49
C MET A 6 6.48 -12.42 -5.41
N MET A 7 6.40 -11.89 -6.64
CA MET A 7 5.37 -12.28 -7.60
C MET A 7 5.46 -13.76 -8.01
N LEU A 8 6.67 -14.31 -8.16
CA LEU A 8 6.83 -15.75 -8.38
C LEU A 8 6.32 -16.58 -7.19
N SER A 9 6.59 -16.11 -5.97
CA SER A 9 6.04 -16.73 -4.77
C SER A 9 4.52 -16.69 -4.76
N VAL A 10 3.93 -15.52 -5.01
CA VAL A 10 2.49 -15.29 -5.10
C VAL A 10 1.84 -16.22 -6.13
N LEU A 11 2.39 -16.31 -7.35
CA LEU A 11 1.86 -17.19 -8.39
C LEU A 11 1.87 -18.65 -7.95
N VAL A 12 2.97 -19.11 -7.36
CA VAL A 12 3.07 -20.48 -6.85
C VAL A 12 2.08 -20.73 -5.71
N TRP A 13 1.98 -19.81 -4.76
CA TRP A 13 1.04 -19.93 -3.63
C TRP A 13 -0.43 -19.79 -4.03
N SER A 14 -0.74 -19.05 -5.09
CA SER A 14 -2.11 -18.90 -5.57
C SER A 14 -2.72 -20.19 -6.11
N VAL A 15 -1.88 -21.17 -6.49
CA VAL A 15 -2.33 -22.51 -6.93
C VAL A 15 -2.72 -23.38 -5.72
N TYR A 16 -2.28 -23.03 -4.50
CA TYR A 16 -2.52 -23.81 -3.30
C TYR A 16 -4.00 -24.10 -3.03
N PRO A 17 -4.93 -23.12 -3.04
CA PRO A 17 -6.33 -23.39 -2.74
C PRO A 17 -6.97 -24.41 -3.68
N VAL A 18 -6.62 -24.39 -4.96
CA VAL A 18 -7.15 -25.35 -5.96
C VAL A 18 -6.64 -26.76 -5.68
N ILE A 19 -5.34 -26.92 -5.47
CA ILE A 19 -4.75 -28.24 -5.20
C ILE A 19 -5.17 -28.77 -3.82
N ALA A 20 -5.31 -27.89 -2.84
CA ALA A 20 -5.80 -28.24 -1.51
C ALA A 20 -7.27 -28.68 -1.55
N ALA A 21 -8.13 -28.01 -2.35
CA ALA A 21 -9.52 -28.42 -2.53
C ALA A 21 -9.61 -29.87 -3.03
N TRP A 22 -8.82 -30.24 -4.04
CA TRP A 22 -8.77 -31.63 -4.52
C TRP A 22 -8.19 -32.59 -3.48
N GLY A 23 -7.08 -32.21 -2.83
CA GLY A 23 -6.37 -33.11 -1.93
C GLY A 23 -7.05 -33.35 -0.57
N LEU A 24 -8.00 -32.50 -0.18
CA LEU A 24 -8.71 -32.57 1.11
C LEU A 24 -10.05 -33.29 1.06
N GLU A 25 -10.54 -33.72 -0.11
CA GLU A 25 -11.85 -34.38 -0.23
C GLU A 25 -11.97 -35.65 0.65
N GLU A 26 -10.91 -36.45 0.75
CA GLU A 26 -10.88 -37.69 1.54
C GLU A 26 -9.77 -37.74 2.61
N ILE A 27 -8.98 -36.67 2.74
CA ILE A 27 -7.87 -36.60 3.67
C ILE A 27 -8.18 -35.58 4.76
N SER A 28 -7.96 -35.97 6.03
CA SER A 28 -8.07 -35.03 7.14
C SER A 28 -7.01 -33.91 7.03
N VAL A 29 -7.38 -32.69 7.41
CA VAL A 29 -6.47 -31.52 7.37
C VAL A 29 -5.13 -31.77 8.10
N PRO A 30 -5.08 -32.39 9.29
CA PRO A 30 -3.81 -32.70 9.95
C PRO A 30 -2.89 -33.62 9.13
N ASP A 31 -3.45 -34.67 8.51
CA ASP A 31 -2.69 -35.59 7.65
C ASP A 31 -2.16 -34.86 6.41
N PHE A 32 -3.01 -34.04 5.77
CA PHE A 32 -2.62 -33.24 4.62
C PHE A 32 -1.44 -32.31 4.95
N LEU A 33 -1.54 -31.58 6.07
CA LEU A 33 -0.47 -30.71 6.55
C LEU A 33 0.82 -31.49 6.85
N PHE A 34 0.72 -32.63 7.55
CA PHE A 34 1.86 -33.46 7.90
C PHE A 34 2.60 -33.96 6.65
N TRP A 35 1.89 -34.51 5.68
CA TRP A 35 2.49 -35.07 4.47
C TRP A 35 3.01 -33.99 3.52
N SER A 36 2.31 -32.86 3.37
CA SER A 36 2.81 -31.72 2.59
C SER A 36 4.07 -31.11 3.21
N LEU A 37 4.15 -30.97 4.54
CA LEU A 37 5.37 -30.47 5.19
C LEU A 37 6.52 -31.46 5.07
N THR A 38 6.25 -32.75 5.28
CA THR A 38 7.25 -33.82 5.14
C THR A 38 7.82 -33.86 3.73
N SER A 39 6.96 -33.83 2.70
CA SER A 39 7.40 -33.76 1.31
C SER A 39 8.15 -32.47 0.98
N SER A 40 7.79 -31.33 1.59
CA SER A 40 8.58 -30.09 1.48
C SER A 40 10.01 -30.23 2.02
N ILE A 41 10.16 -30.86 3.18
CA ILE A 41 11.47 -31.10 3.80
C ILE A 41 12.32 -32.04 2.94
N VAL A 42 11.71 -33.13 2.45
CA VAL A 42 12.37 -34.09 1.55
C VAL A 42 12.79 -33.40 0.26
N ALA A 43 11.92 -32.62 -0.38
CA ALA A 43 12.24 -31.85 -1.57
C ALA A 43 13.40 -30.87 -1.33
N ALA A 44 13.37 -30.12 -0.21
CA ALA A 44 14.44 -29.22 0.15
C ALA A 44 15.79 -29.95 0.34
N TRP A 45 15.76 -31.13 0.95
CA TRP A 45 16.95 -31.98 1.11
C TRP A 45 17.48 -32.47 -0.24
N ILE A 46 16.61 -32.93 -1.14
CA ILE A 46 16.97 -33.36 -2.50
C ILE A 46 17.61 -32.19 -3.27
N PHE A 47 16.97 -31.02 -3.29
CA PHE A 47 17.50 -29.83 -3.96
C PHE A 47 18.86 -29.40 -3.39
N LEU A 48 19.04 -29.50 -2.07
CA LEU A 48 20.32 -29.22 -1.43
C LEU A 48 21.41 -30.21 -1.85
N LYS A 49 21.09 -31.51 -2.02
CA LYS A 49 22.05 -32.55 -2.45
C LYS A 49 22.46 -32.42 -3.91
N ILE A 50 21.52 -32.04 -4.77
CA ILE A 50 21.76 -31.86 -6.20
C ILE A 50 22.50 -30.54 -6.46
N SER A 51 22.29 -29.50 -5.65
CA SER A 51 22.90 -28.19 -5.84
C SER A 51 24.45 -28.23 -5.81
N PRO A 52 25.13 -27.87 -6.92
CA PRO A 52 26.59 -27.78 -6.96
C PRO A 52 27.14 -26.70 -6.01
N SER A 53 26.35 -25.67 -5.75
CA SER A 53 26.69 -24.59 -4.82
C SER A 53 26.69 -25.07 -3.36
N ALA A 54 25.80 -25.99 -3.00
CA ALA A 54 25.78 -26.57 -1.66
C ALA A 54 27.02 -27.43 -1.35
N ARG A 55 27.65 -28.05 -2.37
CA ARG A 55 28.91 -28.78 -2.21
C ARG A 55 30.10 -27.86 -1.90
N ARG A 56 30.03 -26.59 -2.33
CA ARG A 56 31.09 -25.58 -2.14
C ARG A 56 30.98 -24.83 -0.81
N VAL A 57 29.82 -24.87 -0.16
CA VAL A 57 29.54 -24.14 1.08
C VAL A 57 29.47 -25.12 2.25
N LYS A 58 30.22 -24.87 3.33
CA LYS A 58 30.12 -25.66 4.58
C LYS A 58 28.84 -25.33 5.38
N TYR A 59 27.67 -25.57 4.79
CA TYR A 59 26.37 -25.25 5.41
C TYR A 59 26.04 -26.13 6.62
N LYS A 60 26.62 -27.35 6.71
CA LYS A 60 26.40 -28.28 7.84
C LYS A 60 26.92 -27.74 9.18
N THR A 61 27.98 -26.93 9.16
CA THR A 61 28.59 -26.33 10.36
C THR A 61 27.75 -25.20 10.97
N PHE A 62 26.87 -24.57 10.18
CA PHE A 62 26.00 -23.48 10.66
C PHE A 62 24.92 -23.98 11.65
N PHE A 63 24.35 -25.17 11.40
CA PHE A 63 23.21 -25.68 12.16
C PHE A 63 23.55 -26.19 13.56
N GLN A 64 24.77 -26.66 13.76
CA GLN A 64 25.18 -27.24 15.04
C GLN A 64 25.59 -26.18 16.08
N HIS A 65 25.81 -24.91 15.67
CA HIS A 65 26.47 -23.94 16.53
C HIS A 65 25.70 -22.63 16.78
N ASP A 66 24.71 -22.26 15.95
CA ASP A 66 23.97 -21.01 16.16
C ASP A 66 22.63 -21.22 16.90
N ARG A 67 22.70 -21.17 18.24
CA ARG A 67 21.53 -21.24 19.13
C ARG A 67 20.48 -20.17 18.84
N LYS A 68 20.87 -19.02 18.28
CA LYS A 68 19.91 -17.95 17.95
C LYS A 68 19.06 -18.32 16.75
N VAL A 69 19.66 -18.90 15.71
CA VAL A 69 18.93 -19.40 14.53
C VAL A 69 17.97 -20.51 14.94
N GLN A 70 18.42 -21.46 15.76
CA GLN A 70 17.54 -22.52 16.30
C GLN A 70 16.37 -21.95 17.11
N GLY A 71 16.62 -20.96 17.97
CA GLY A 71 15.58 -20.27 18.72
C GLY A 71 14.55 -19.58 17.82
N MET A 72 14.99 -18.91 16.75
CA MET A 72 14.09 -18.29 15.77
C MET A 72 13.26 -19.33 15.00
N LEU A 73 13.85 -20.48 14.65
CA LEU A 73 13.13 -21.58 14.00
C LEU A 73 12.10 -22.22 14.93
N LEU A 74 12.40 -22.37 16.22
CA LEU A 74 11.44 -22.85 17.20
C LEU A 74 10.26 -21.87 17.35
N LEU A 75 10.55 -20.57 17.48
CA LEU A 75 9.51 -19.53 17.55
C LEU A 75 8.67 -19.48 16.26
N TYR A 76 9.29 -19.70 15.10
CA TYR A 76 8.57 -19.87 13.83
C TYR A 76 7.61 -21.06 13.88
N VAL A 77 8.05 -22.23 14.33
CA VAL A 77 7.20 -23.43 14.44
C VAL A 77 6.00 -23.15 15.33
N VAL A 78 6.24 -22.59 16.53
CA VAL A 78 5.17 -22.26 17.49
C VAL A 78 4.20 -21.24 16.90
N ALA A 79 4.69 -20.16 16.31
CA ALA A 79 3.85 -19.13 15.71
C ALA A 79 3.07 -19.67 14.50
N PHE A 80 3.68 -20.48 13.64
CA PHE A 80 3.02 -21.07 12.48
C PHE A 80 1.94 -22.07 12.89
N LEU A 81 2.21 -22.95 13.87
CA LEU A 81 1.19 -23.87 14.37
C LEU A 81 0.07 -23.13 15.10
N GLY A 82 0.41 -22.14 15.93
CA GLY A 82 -0.59 -21.27 16.57
C GLY A 82 -1.47 -20.57 15.53
N SER A 83 -0.87 -20.11 14.43
CA SER A 83 -1.58 -19.55 13.28
C SER A 83 -2.58 -20.53 12.66
N GLN A 84 -2.16 -21.77 12.37
CA GLN A 84 -3.04 -22.80 11.81
C GLN A 84 -4.15 -23.22 12.78
N ILE A 85 -3.83 -23.42 14.06
CA ILE A 85 -4.82 -23.79 15.09
C ILE A 85 -5.87 -22.68 15.25
N CYS A 86 -5.46 -21.41 15.25
CA CYS A 86 -6.39 -20.29 15.33
C CYS A 86 -7.30 -20.23 14.11
N LEU A 87 -6.75 -20.41 12.90
CA LEU A 87 -7.53 -20.43 11.67
C LEU A 87 -8.52 -21.59 11.65
N LEU A 88 -8.04 -22.83 11.81
CA LEU A 88 -8.90 -24.02 11.77
C LEU A 88 -9.90 -24.04 12.93
N GLY A 89 -9.49 -23.60 14.12
CA GLY A 89 -10.38 -23.45 15.26
C GLY A 89 -11.48 -22.42 15.02
N SER A 90 -11.23 -21.40 14.19
CA SER A 90 -12.25 -20.39 13.87
C SER A 90 -13.37 -20.93 12.98
N PHE A 91 -13.11 -21.96 12.17
CA PHE A 91 -14.15 -22.60 11.35
C PHE A 91 -15.26 -23.24 12.18
N ALA A 92 -15.00 -23.57 13.45
CA ALA A 92 -16.01 -24.08 14.37
C ALA A 92 -17.01 -23.00 14.83
N PHE A 93 -16.67 -21.71 14.68
CA PHE A 93 -17.43 -20.59 15.23
C PHE A 93 -17.91 -19.59 14.19
N ILE A 94 -17.21 -19.49 13.06
CA ILE A 94 -17.55 -18.62 11.93
C ILE A 94 -17.33 -19.38 10.63
N THR A 95 -17.92 -18.82 9.57
CA THR A 95 -17.81 -19.31 8.19
C THR A 95 -16.35 -19.38 7.75
N GLU A 96 -15.98 -20.38 6.95
CA GLU A 96 -14.61 -20.56 6.44
C GLU A 96 -14.13 -19.32 5.66
N ALA A 97 -15.02 -18.71 4.86
CA ALA A 97 -14.73 -17.48 4.13
C ALA A 97 -14.43 -16.29 5.06
N GLY A 98 -15.31 -16.00 6.01
CA GLY A 98 -15.11 -14.94 7.01
C GLY A 98 -13.85 -15.13 7.86
N ALA A 99 -13.55 -16.37 8.24
CA ALA A 99 -12.31 -16.73 8.92
C ALA A 99 -11.07 -16.46 8.06
N THR A 100 -11.12 -16.84 6.79
CA THR A 100 -10.03 -16.65 5.83
C THR A 100 -9.77 -15.17 5.55
N ILE A 101 -10.79 -14.32 5.39
CA ILE A 101 -10.62 -12.86 5.25
C ILE A 101 -9.89 -12.28 6.45
N ALA A 102 -10.37 -12.61 7.65
CA ALA A 102 -9.77 -12.11 8.88
C ALA A 102 -8.31 -12.59 9.02
N TYR A 103 -8.03 -13.82 8.61
CA TYR A 103 -6.67 -14.37 8.57
C TYR A 103 -5.76 -13.67 7.56
N GLU A 104 -6.27 -13.31 6.38
CA GLU A 104 -5.55 -12.57 5.33
C GLU A 104 -5.23 -11.11 5.71
N THR A 105 -5.55 -10.65 6.91
CA THR A 105 -5.01 -9.40 7.46
C THR A 105 -3.52 -9.48 7.78
N TRP A 106 -2.93 -10.68 7.79
CA TRP A 106 -1.54 -10.91 8.19
C TRP A 106 -0.48 -10.08 7.43
N PRO A 107 -0.60 -9.74 6.12
CA PRO A 107 0.41 -8.93 5.44
C PRO A 107 0.55 -7.53 6.04
N ILE A 108 -0.57 -6.93 6.51
CA ILE A 108 -0.57 -5.65 7.22
C ILE A 108 0.18 -5.79 8.54
N PHE A 109 -0.11 -6.83 9.33
CA PHE A 109 0.65 -7.10 10.56
C PHE A 109 2.13 -7.33 10.27
N ALA A 110 2.46 -8.04 9.19
CA ALA A 110 3.83 -8.32 8.79
C ALA A 110 4.60 -7.04 8.42
N MET A 111 3.94 -5.98 7.90
CA MET A 111 4.58 -4.68 7.69
C MET A 111 5.13 -4.07 8.99
N TYR A 112 4.48 -4.32 10.13
CA TYR A 112 4.91 -3.85 11.45
C TYR A 112 5.85 -4.81 12.17
N VAL A 113 5.58 -6.12 12.10
CA VAL A 113 6.35 -7.13 12.84
C VAL A 113 7.71 -7.41 12.18
N THR A 114 7.76 -7.41 10.84
CA THR A 114 8.99 -7.73 10.10
C THR A 114 10.14 -6.76 10.41
N PRO A 115 9.97 -5.43 10.40
CA PRO A 115 11.05 -4.50 10.76
C PRO A 115 11.56 -4.65 12.20
N LEU A 116 10.69 -5.06 13.13
CA LEU A 116 11.06 -5.21 14.54
C LEU A 116 11.93 -6.44 14.78
N LEU A 117 11.67 -7.54 14.07
CA LEU A 117 12.34 -8.82 14.28
C LEU A 117 13.49 -9.06 13.30
N MET A 118 13.33 -8.69 12.03
CA MET A 118 14.43 -8.75 11.07
C MET A 118 15.33 -7.54 11.28
N LYS A 119 16.45 -7.73 12.01
CA LYS A 119 17.49 -6.72 12.30
C LYS A 119 18.27 -6.24 11.06
N LYS A 120 17.53 -5.76 10.07
CA LYS A 120 18.00 -5.21 8.81
C LYS A 120 17.65 -3.72 8.78
N SER A 121 18.44 -2.94 8.05
CA SER A 121 18.15 -1.53 7.80
C SER A 121 16.94 -1.42 6.85
N TRP A 122 15.75 -1.30 7.42
CA TRP A 122 14.52 -1.08 6.66
C TRP A 122 14.30 0.41 6.43
N GLU A 123 13.85 0.76 5.23
CA GLU A 123 13.33 2.11 4.99
C GLU A 123 12.01 2.29 5.76
N VAL A 124 11.78 3.51 6.27
CA VAL A 124 10.54 3.86 6.98
C VAL A 124 9.35 3.76 6.01
N ILE A 125 8.31 3.04 6.43
CA ILE A 125 7.08 2.91 5.66
C ILE A 125 6.30 4.23 5.74
N PRO A 126 5.98 4.87 4.61
CA PRO A 126 5.15 6.07 4.63
C PRO A 126 3.71 5.72 5.01
N ARG A 127 3.01 6.63 5.72
CA ARG A 127 1.62 6.45 6.16
C ARG A 127 0.68 6.00 5.03
N ARG A 128 0.91 6.51 3.82
CA ARG A 128 0.19 6.16 2.60
C ARG A 128 0.17 4.66 2.30
N ASP A 129 1.29 3.96 2.48
CA ASP A 129 1.37 2.54 2.12
C ASP A 129 0.46 1.70 3.02
N TYR A 130 0.21 2.13 4.26
CA TYR A 130 -0.78 1.50 5.14
C TYR A 130 -2.21 1.72 4.65
N ILE A 131 -2.54 2.92 4.17
CA ILE A 131 -3.87 3.21 3.59
C ILE A 131 -4.12 2.28 2.40
N PHE A 132 -3.14 2.14 1.49
CA PHE A 132 -3.28 1.23 0.35
C PHE A 132 -3.28 -0.25 0.74
N ALA A 133 -2.56 -0.64 1.79
CA ALA A 133 -2.66 -2.01 2.31
C ALA A 133 -4.08 -2.31 2.83
N VAL A 134 -4.72 -1.34 3.50
CA VAL A 134 -6.13 -1.45 3.91
C VAL A 134 -7.07 -1.52 2.71
N ILE A 135 -6.84 -0.72 1.66
CA ILE A 135 -7.64 -0.79 0.42
C ILE A 135 -7.49 -2.15 -0.27
N ALA A 136 -6.27 -2.72 -0.30
CA ALA A 136 -6.05 -4.07 -0.82
C ALA A 136 -6.79 -5.13 0.00
N LEU A 137 -6.80 -5.00 1.34
CA LEU A 137 -7.58 -5.86 2.22
C LEU A 137 -9.09 -5.75 1.95
N ILE A 138 -9.63 -4.53 1.73
CA ILE A 138 -11.02 -4.35 1.31
C ILE A 138 -11.27 -5.10 -0.01
N GLY A 139 -10.31 -5.08 -0.95
CA GLY A 139 -10.38 -5.87 -2.16
C GLY A 139 -10.48 -7.38 -1.92
N VAL A 140 -9.74 -7.92 -0.94
CA VAL A 140 -9.89 -9.32 -0.51
C VAL A 140 -11.28 -9.58 0.08
N CYS A 141 -11.81 -8.66 0.89
CA CYS A 141 -13.17 -8.76 1.40
C CYS A 141 -14.22 -8.82 0.28
N PHE A 142 -14.02 -8.07 -0.81
CA PHE A 142 -14.88 -8.14 -2.00
C PHE A 142 -14.78 -9.51 -2.68
N ILE A 143 -13.57 -10.03 -2.92
CA ILE A 143 -13.39 -11.36 -3.53
C ILE A 143 -14.14 -12.44 -2.76
N LEU A 144 -14.14 -12.36 -1.43
CA LEU A 144 -14.72 -13.35 -0.53
C LEU A 144 -16.16 -12.98 -0.06
N TYR A 145 -16.76 -11.95 -0.65
CA TYR A 145 -18.09 -11.47 -0.27
C TYR A 145 -19.23 -12.45 -0.62
N PRO A 146 -19.27 -13.08 -1.81
CA PRO A 146 -20.34 -14.02 -2.16
C PRO A 146 -20.49 -15.15 -1.13
N GLU A 147 -19.37 -15.71 -0.66
CA GLU A 147 -19.34 -16.75 0.37
C GLU A 147 -19.77 -16.21 1.74
N LEU A 148 -19.54 -14.93 2.01
CA LEU A 148 -19.99 -14.26 3.23
C LEU A 148 -21.50 -14.06 3.26
N GLN A 149 -22.09 -13.75 2.11
CA GLN A 149 -23.53 -13.54 1.97
C GLN A 149 -24.31 -14.85 2.15
N SER A 150 -23.81 -15.97 1.64
CA SER A 150 -24.45 -17.28 1.79
C SER A 150 -24.44 -17.78 3.23
N ASP A 151 -23.34 -17.54 3.97
CA ASP A 151 -23.11 -18.25 5.22
C ASP A 151 -23.26 -17.39 6.49
N PHE A 152 -22.99 -16.08 6.43
CA PHE A 152 -22.89 -15.21 7.63
C PHE A 152 -24.13 -14.36 7.88
N LEU A 153 -24.75 -13.80 6.84
CA LEU A 153 -25.87 -12.86 6.98
C LEU A 153 -27.25 -13.55 7.07
N LEU A 154 -27.35 -14.80 6.62
CA LEU A 154 -28.60 -15.56 6.57
C LEU A 154 -28.85 -16.43 7.81
N ARG A 155 -27.92 -16.50 8.76
CA ARG A 155 -28.13 -17.20 10.04
C ARG A 155 -28.78 -16.23 11.04
N GLU A 156 -30.07 -16.43 11.32
CA GLU A 156 -30.84 -15.63 12.31
C GLU A 156 -30.30 -15.71 13.77
N ASP A 157 -29.33 -16.60 14.05
CA ASP A 157 -28.79 -16.88 15.37
C ASP A 157 -27.39 -16.28 15.65
N VAL A 158 -27.12 -15.03 15.24
CA VAL A 158 -25.83 -14.37 15.53
C VAL A 158 -25.71 -14.03 17.03
N LYS A 159 -25.24 -14.99 17.82
CA LYS A 159 -24.94 -14.81 19.26
C LYS A 159 -23.69 -13.94 19.45
N PHE A 160 -23.61 -13.18 20.56
CA PHE A 160 -22.46 -12.35 20.94
C PHE A 160 -21.09 -13.04 20.83
N TRP A 161 -21.03 -14.36 21.07
CA TRP A 161 -19.83 -15.18 20.92
C TRP A 161 -19.23 -15.19 19.49
N HIS A 162 -20.03 -14.90 18.45
CA HIS A 162 -19.55 -14.80 17.06
C HIS A 162 -18.61 -13.60 16.84
N TYR A 163 -18.75 -12.51 17.60
CA TYR A 163 -17.79 -11.39 17.52
C TYR A 163 -16.45 -11.76 18.18
N GLY A 164 -16.49 -12.53 19.27
CA GLY A 164 -15.29 -13.13 19.85
C GLY A 164 -14.61 -14.14 18.91
N ALA A 165 -15.39 -14.79 18.03
CA ALA A 165 -14.88 -15.74 17.06
C ALA A 165 -14.07 -15.10 15.91
N ILE A 166 -14.33 -13.83 15.56
CA ILE A 166 -13.50 -13.07 14.59
C ILE A 166 -12.11 -12.75 15.15
N LEU A 167 -11.97 -12.67 16.48
CA LEU A 167 -10.66 -12.44 17.11
C LEU A 167 -9.70 -13.60 16.85
N LEU A 168 -10.21 -14.83 16.78
CA LEU A 168 -9.39 -16.03 16.61
C LEU A 168 -8.62 -16.05 15.27
N PRO A 169 -9.22 -15.87 14.08
CA PRO A 169 -8.49 -15.80 12.82
C PRO A 169 -7.61 -14.55 12.73
N LEU A 170 -7.97 -13.43 13.36
CA LEU A 170 -7.10 -12.24 13.45
C LEU A 170 -5.82 -12.54 14.26
N LEU A 171 -5.95 -13.26 15.38
CA LEU A 171 -4.80 -13.77 16.14
C LEU A 171 -4.02 -14.78 15.30
N GLY A 172 -4.70 -15.59 14.49
CA GLY A 172 -4.08 -16.47 13.50
C GLY A 172 -3.21 -15.70 12.51
N GLY A 173 -3.75 -14.66 11.88
CA GLY A 173 -3.02 -13.77 10.97
C GLY A 173 -1.87 -13.04 11.66
N LEU A 174 -2.04 -12.58 12.90
CA LEU A 174 -0.95 -12.01 13.69
C LEU A 174 0.17 -13.02 13.94
N CYS A 175 -0.18 -14.25 14.33
CA CYS A 175 0.76 -15.36 14.48
C CYS A 175 1.49 -15.69 13.16
N MET A 176 0.80 -15.63 12.02
CA MET A 176 1.42 -15.79 10.70
C MET A 176 2.42 -14.67 10.40
N ALA A 177 2.11 -13.43 10.75
CA ALA A 177 3.03 -12.30 10.62
C ALA A 177 4.30 -12.49 11.49
N PHE A 178 4.15 -12.99 12.71
CA PHE A 178 5.28 -13.38 13.56
C PHE A 178 6.08 -14.54 12.96
N ALA A 179 5.41 -15.58 12.48
CA ALA A 179 6.06 -16.72 11.84
C ALA A 179 6.92 -16.26 10.65
N THR A 180 6.34 -15.51 9.71
CA THR A 180 7.06 -15.01 8.54
C THR A 180 8.26 -14.14 8.94
N ALA A 181 8.13 -13.30 9.97
CA ALA A 181 9.22 -12.47 10.48
C ALA A 181 10.32 -13.28 11.19
N PHE A 182 9.98 -14.31 11.98
CA PHE A 182 10.96 -15.19 12.63
C PHE A 182 11.76 -15.99 11.60
N MET A 183 11.09 -16.57 10.60
CA MET A 183 11.76 -17.30 9.52
C MET A 183 12.58 -16.34 8.64
N GLY A 184 12.10 -15.14 8.36
CA GLY A 184 12.86 -14.10 7.67
C GLY A 184 14.11 -13.68 8.45
N SER A 185 14.01 -13.55 9.78
CA SER A 185 15.14 -13.25 10.66
C SER A 185 16.15 -14.40 10.69
N ALA A 186 15.69 -15.65 10.82
CA ALA A 186 16.55 -16.82 10.73
C ALA A 186 17.26 -16.90 9.36
N ALA A 187 16.53 -16.64 8.27
CA ALA A 187 17.07 -16.57 6.92
C ALA A 187 18.14 -15.49 6.77
N HIS A 188 17.95 -14.32 7.40
CA HIS A 188 18.94 -13.25 7.35
C HIS A 188 20.20 -13.57 8.16
N MET A 189 20.04 -14.17 9.35
CA MET A 189 21.16 -14.59 10.20
C MET A 189 21.98 -15.73 9.58
N ALA A 190 21.31 -16.65 8.90
CA ALA A 190 21.93 -17.80 8.25
C ALA A 190 22.33 -17.52 6.78
N GLU A 191 22.19 -16.29 6.28
CA GLU A 191 22.46 -15.96 4.88
C GLU A 191 23.95 -16.13 4.55
N VAL A 192 24.26 -17.12 3.71
CA VAL A 192 25.58 -17.26 3.11
C VAL A 192 25.71 -16.28 1.95
N LYS A 193 26.68 -15.37 2.05
CA LYS A 193 26.97 -14.38 0.99
C LYS A 193 27.11 -15.06 -0.38
N GLY A 194 26.33 -14.57 -1.36
CA GLY A 194 26.32 -15.10 -2.72
C GLY A 194 25.50 -16.38 -2.93
N HIS A 195 25.01 -17.02 -1.86
CA HIS A 195 24.27 -18.29 -1.93
C HIS A 195 22.99 -18.31 -1.06
N PRO A 196 22.04 -17.37 -1.27
CA PRO A 196 20.81 -17.28 -0.46
C PRO A 196 19.93 -18.53 -0.58
N ILE A 197 19.85 -19.14 -1.77
CA ILE A 197 19.07 -20.36 -2.04
C ILE A 197 19.53 -21.52 -1.14
N VAL A 198 20.85 -21.74 -1.02
CA VAL A 198 21.42 -22.82 -0.20
C VAL A 198 21.07 -22.61 1.27
N SER A 199 21.11 -21.35 1.73
CA SER A 199 20.78 -20.96 3.10
C SER A 199 19.32 -21.27 3.41
N LEU A 200 18.39 -20.84 2.54
CA LEU A 200 16.96 -21.08 2.68
C LEU A 200 16.59 -22.57 2.63
N LEU A 201 17.16 -23.33 1.69
CA LEU A 201 16.97 -24.80 1.62
C LEU A 201 17.46 -25.47 2.89
N SER A 202 18.62 -25.08 3.40
CA SER A 202 19.17 -25.66 4.61
C SER A 202 18.34 -25.37 5.86
N LEU A 203 17.77 -24.15 5.97
CA LEU A 203 16.82 -23.80 7.04
C LEU A 203 15.54 -24.63 6.93
N ARG A 204 15.04 -24.86 5.70
CA ARG A 204 13.86 -25.71 5.47
C ARG A 204 14.10 -27.16 5.88
N VAL A 205 15.28 -27.71 5.61
CA VAL A 205 15.67 -29.04 6.09
C VAL A 205 15.76 -29.08 7.61
N ALA A 206 16.34 -28.05 8.23
CA ALA A 206 16.46 -27.97 9.68
C ALA A 206 15.11 -27.84 10.39
N LEU A 207 14.16 -27.12 9.79
CA LEU A 207 12.78 -27.07 10.26
C LEU A 207 12.17 -28.46 10.39
N GLY A 208 12.57 -29.42 9.55
CA GLY A 208 12.03 -30.79 9.62
C GLY A 208 12.27 -31.51 10.94
N TRP A 209 13.39 -31.23 11.61
CA TRP A 209 13.67 -31.80 12.94
C TRP A 209 12.72 -31.31 14.03
N LEU A 210 12.12 -30.13 13.85
CA LEU A 210 11.15 -29.55 14.77
C LEU A 210 9.71 -29.82 14.33
N PHE A 211 9.43 -29.68 13.03
CA PHE A 211 8.08 -29.79 12.47
C PHE A 211 7.55 -31.21 12.43
N ILE A 212 8.35 -32.19 11.98
CA ILE A 212 7.86 -33.56 11.76
C ILE A 212 7.36 -34.18 13.08
N PRO A 213 8.09 -34.11 14.22
CA PRO A 213 7.59 -34.67 15.48
C PRO A 213 6.31 -33.98 15.94
N VAL A 214 6.25 -32.64 15.87
CA VAL A 214 5.12 -31.87 16.38
C VAL A 214 3.88 -32.10 15.52
N THR A 215 4.00 -31.98 14.20
CA THR A 215 2.88 -32.21 13.27
C THR A 215 2.46 -33.67 13.24
N GLY A 216 3.38 -34.62 13.40
CA GLY A 216 3.04 -36.04 13.54
C GLY A 216 2.23 -36.32 14.81
N ILE A 217 2.61 -35.74 15.95
CA ILE A 217 1.81 -35.84 17.19
C ILE A 217 0.42 -35.23 16.99
N VAL A 218 0.34 -34.04 16.35
CA VAL A 218 -0.95 -33.41 16.06
C VAL A 218 -1.79 -34.29 15.14
N ALA A 219 -1.23 -34.83 14.05
CA ALA A 219 -1.96 -35.72 13.14
C ALA A 219 -2.48 -36.99 13.83
N LEU A 220 -1.74 -37.53 14.80
CA LEU A 220 -2.14 -38.71 15.56
C LEU A 220 -3.20 -38.43 16.64
N VAL A 221 -3.20 -37.24 17.23
CA VAL A 221 -4.03 -36.90 18.41
C VAL A 221 -5.25 -36.05 18.04
N TRP A 222 -5.21 -35.35 16.90
CA TRP A 222 -6.30 -34.46 16.51
C TRP A 222 -7.56 -35.28 16.18
N PRO A 223 -8.72 -34.92 16.74
CA PRO A 223 -9.96 -35.61 16.45
C PRO A 223 -10.40 -35.29 15.01
N SER A 224 -10.14 -36.19 14.08
CA SER A 224 -10.60 -36.10 12.69
C SER A 224 -11.11 -37.43 12.17
N ALA A 225 -11.93 -37.36 11.12
CA ALA A 225 -12.33 -38.56 10.38
C ALA A 225 -11.08 -39.29 9.85
N PRO A 226 -11.10 -40.63 9.77
CA PRO A 226 -9.99 -41.40 9.21
C PRO A 226 -9.78 -41.02 7.74
N SER A 227 -8.52 -40.73 7.38
CA SER A 227 -8.12 -40.35 6.02
C SER A 227 -8.09 -41.55 5.08
N THR A 228 -8.59 -41.39 3.86
CA THR A 228 -8.48 -42.38 2.78
C THR A 228 -7.44 -41.93 1.75
N TYR A 229 -6.40 -42.74 1.59
CA TYR A 229 -5.25 -42.38 0.75
C TYR A 229 -5.45 -42.85 -0.70
N THR A 230 -5.89 -41.94 -1.57
CA THR A 230 -5.96 -42.15 -3.02
C THR A 230 -4.69 -41.65 -3.71
N PRO A 231 -4.35 -42.15 -4.93
CA PRO A 231 -3.22 -41.64 -5.70
C PRO A 231 -3.30 -40.13 -5.97
N GLU A 232 -4.50 -39.61 -6.18
CA GLU A 232 -4.78 -38.20 -6.46
C GLU A 232 -4.45 -37.32 -5.24
N ASN A 233 -4.95 -37.68 -4.06
CA ASN A 233 -4.70 -36.91 -2.83
C ASN A 233 -3.24 -36.98 -2.41
N VAL A 234 -2.58 -38.13 -2.58
CA VAL A 234 -1.14 -38.28 -2.35
C VAL A 234 -0.33 -37.40 -3.29
N LEU A 235 -0.68 -37.36 -4.58
CA LEU A 235 -0.03 -36.49 -5.56
C LEU A 235 -0.22 -35.01 -5.19
N ALA A 236 -1.42 -34.61 -4.77
CA ALA A 236 -1.71 -33.26 -4.30
C ALA A 236 -0.82 -32.88 -3.10
N MET A 237 -0.73 -33.73 -2.08
CA MET A 237 0.11 -33.51 -0.89
C MET A 237 1.60 -33.33 -1.27
N ILE A 238 2.12 -34.18 -2.16
CA ILE A 238 3.50 -34.10 -2.66
C ILE A 238 3.72 -32.82 -3.47
N PHE A 239 2.77 -32.45 -4.34
CA PHE A 239 2.85 -31.25 -5.16
C PHE A 239 2.88 -29.99 -4.30
N VAL A 240 1.97 -29.90 -3.31
CA VAL A 240 1.95 -28.80 -2.33
C VAL A 240 3.27 -28.72 -1.58
N GLY A 241 3.80 -29.84 -1.10
CA GLY A 241 5.08 -29.83 -0.39
C GLY A 241 6.26 -29.39 -1.26
N MET A 242 6.39 -29.99 -2.43
CA MET A 242 7.55 -29.79 -3.30
C MET A 242 7.52 -28.41 -3.98
N PHE A 243 6.40 -27.99 -4.54
CA PHE A 243 6.34 -26.77 -5.34
C PHE A 243 5.89 -25.58 -4.49
N ILE A 244 4.78 -25.71 -3.77
CA ILE A 244 4.19 -24.57 -3.07
C ILE A 244 5.01 -24.23 -1.82
N LEU A 245 5.13 -25.18 -0.91
CA LEU A 245 5.81 -24.98 0.36
C LEU A 245 7.31 -24.77 0.17
N THR A 246 7.97 -25.54 -0.69
CA THR A 246 9.43 -25.39 -0.89
C THR A 246 9.75 -24.22 -1.81
N LEU A 247 9.34 -24.26 -3.09
CA LEU A 247 9.74 -23.22 -4.05
C LEU A 247 9.04 -21.89 -3.77
N GLY A 248 7.73 -21.90 -3.54
CA GLY A 248 6.96 -20.71 -3.20
C GLY A 248 7.49 -20.03 -1.92
N GLY A 249 7.73 -20.80 -0.86
CA GLY A 249 8.36 -20.31 0.36
C GLY A 249 9.77 -19.77 0.15
N MET A 250 10.60 -20.43 -0.66
CA MET A 250 11.95 -19.94 -0.98
C MET A 250 11.93 -18.61 -1.71
N PHE A 251 11.06 -18.45 -2.72
CA PHE A 251 10.92 -17.19 -3.44
C PHE A 251 10.45 -16.06 -2.51
N TYR A 252 9.51 -16.35 -1.59
CA TYR A 252 9.04 -15.39 -0.59
C TYR A 252 10.19 -14.87 0.30
N TYR A 253 10.90 -15.78 0.97
CA TYR A 253 11.97 -15.39 1.89
C TYR A 253 13.15 -14.77 1.15
N TRP A 254 13.43 -15.21 -0.08
CA TRP A 254 14.46 -14.57 -0.89
C TRP A 254 14.06 -13.14 -1.30
N ALA A 255 12.78 -12.90 -1.60
CA ALA A 255 12.26 -11.56 -1.83
C ALA A 255 12.46 -10.67 -0.60
N LEU A 256 12.11 -11.16 0.60
CA LEU A 256 12.32 -10.44 1.87
C LEU A 256 13.79 -10.09 2.14
N LEU A 257 14.70 -11.03 1.90
CA LEU A 257 16.14 -10.80 2.04
C LEU A 257 16.64 -9.70 1.07
N LYS A 258 16.04 -9.56 -0.12
CA LYS A 258 16.41 -8.55 -1.11
C LYS A 258 15.64 -7.23 -1.01
N ALA A 259 14.49 -7.21 -0.37
CA ALA A 259 13.65 -6.02 -0.25
C ALA A 259 14.31 -4.95 0.63
N THR A 260 14.15 -3.66 0.31
CA THR A 260 14.58 -2.56 1.20
C THR A 260 13.44 -2.04 2.09
N ARG A 261 12.20 -2.44 1.79
CA ARG A 261 10.97 -2.05 2.47
C ARG A 261 10.14 -3.28 2.80
N THR A 262 9.41 -3.23 3.91
CA THR A 262 8.51 -4.30 4.34
C THR A 262 7.13 -4.22 3.71
N ASN A 263 6.82 -3.15 2.98
CA ASN A 263 5.62 -3.04 2.15
C ASN A 263 5.57 -4.08 1.00
N ILE A 264 6.67 -4.79 0.74
CA ILE A 264 6.70 -5.92 -0.20
C ILE A 264 5.71 -7.03 0.18
N ASN A 265 5.38 -7.17 1.47
CA ASN A 265 4.43 -8.16 1.95
C ASN A 265 3.01 -7.88 1.42
N VAL A 266 2.66 -6.64 1.09
CA VAL A 266 1.34 -6.28 0.56
C VAL A 266 1.07 -6.93 -0.80
N LEU A 267 2.13 -7.24 -1.56
CA LEU A 267 2.00 -8.00 -2.82
C LEU A 267 1.40 -9.39 -2.58
N TRP A 268 1.40 -9.90 -1.35
CA TRP A 268 0.73 -11.16 -1.03
C TRP A 268 -0.78 -11.12 -1.30
N TYR A 269 -1.41 -9.95 -1.30
CA TYR A 269 -2.82 -9.83 -1.66
C TYR A 269 -3.14 -10.22 -3.11
N PHE A 270 -2.13 -10.38 -3.97
CA PHE A 270 -2.34 -11.01 -5.28
C PHE A 270 -2.63 -12.51 -5.21
N VAL A 271 -2.32 -13.20 -4.10
CA VAL A 271 -2.60 -14.63 -3.93
C VAL A 271 -4.09 -14.93 -4.09
N PRO A 272 -5.01 -14.35 -3.30
CA PRO A 272 -6.45 -14.61 -3.47
C PRO A 272 -6.98 -14.21 -4.85
N LEU A 273 -6.42 -13.15 -5.46
CA LEU A 273 -6.79 -12.76 -6.82
C LEU A 273 -6.45 -13.85 -7.85
N PHE A 274 -5.20 -14.32 -7.87
CA PHE A 274 -4.82 -15.37 -8.80
C PHE A 274 -5.49 -16.71 -8.47
N SER A 275 -5.75 -16.99 -7.19
CA SER A 275 -6.53 -18.17 -6.79
C SER A 275 -7.93 -18.15 -7.41
N ALA A 276 -8.63 -17.01 -7.41
CA ALA A 276 -9.92 -16.87 -8.07
C ALA A 276 -9.81 -17.14 -9.60
N VAL A 277 -8.74 -16.67 -10.25
CA VAL A 277 -8.48 -16.97 -11.67
C VAL A 277 -8.25 -18.47 -11.89
N TRP A 278 -7.54 -19.16 -11.00
CA TRP A 278 -7.33 -20.61 -11.11
C TRP A 278 -8.61 -21.40 -10.89
N PHE A 279 -9.45 -21.01 -9.92
CA PHE A 279 -10.77 -21.63 -9.70
C PHE A 279 -11.68 -21.47 -10.91
N TRP A 280 -11.67 -20.30 -11.55
CA TRP A 280 -12.38 -20.09 -12.80
C TRP A 280 -11.82 -20.94 -13.94
N TRP A 281 -10.51 -20.96 -14.12
CA TRP A 281 -9.89 -21.73 -15.21
C TRP A 281 -10.12 -23.24 -15.10
N THR A 282 -10.20 -23.75 -13.87
CA THR A 282 -10.49 -25.17 -13.58
C THR A 282 -11.97 -25.50 -13.59
N GLY A 283 -12.87 -24.51 -13.75
CA GLY A 283 -14.32 -24.71 -13.74
C GLY A 283 -14.90 -25.00 -12.36
N ILE A 284 -14.17 -24.73 -11.28
CA ILE A 284 -14.62 -24.95 -9.89
C ILE A 284 -15.54 -23.81 -9.43
N SER A 285 -15.30 -22.58 -9.88
CA SER A 285 -16.11 -21.41 -9.53
C SER A 285 -16.21 -20.44 -10.71
N GLU A 286 -17.27 -19.64 -10.76
CA GLU A 286 -17.46 -18.59 -11.77
C GLU A 286 -16.84 -17.25 -11.33
N VAL A 287 -16.46 -16.41 -12.29
CA VAL A 287 -16.00 -15.05 -11.98
C VAL A 287 -17.21 -14.18 -11.71
N THR A 288 -17.34 -13.73 -10.46
CA THR A 288 -18.38 -12.80 -10.04
C THR A 288 -17.92 -11.35 -10.15
N ASP A 289 -18.86 -10.43 -10.18
CA ASP A 289 -18.59 -8.98 -10.20
C ASP A 289 -17.77 -8.53 -8.99
N TYR A 290 -18.02 -9.15 -7.83
CA TYR A 290 -17.29 -8.93 -6.60
C TYR A 290 -15.79 -9.30 -6.74
N ILE A 291 -15.48 -10.39 -7.44
CA ILE A 291 -14.09 -10.79 -7.74
C ILE A 291 -13.41 -9.73 -8.60
N ILE A 292 -14.08 -9.22 -9.63
CA ILE A 292 -13.50 -8.21 -10.53
C ILE A 292 -13.24 -6.90 -9.79
N ILE A 293 -14.18 -6.43 -8.97
CA ILE A 293 -14.01 -5.21 -8.15
C ILE A 293 -12.88 -5.40 -7.13
N GLY A 294 -12.85 -6.55 -6.46
CA GLY A 294 -11.77 -6.89 -5.54
C GLY A 294 -10.40 -6.92 -6.22
N ALA A 295 -10.33 -7.45 -7.45
CA ALA A 295 -9.13 -7.43 -8.28
C ALA A 295 -8.64 -6.01 -8.56
N ILE A 296 -9.55 -5.09 -8.95
CA ILE A 296 -9.22 -3.68 -9.22
C ILE A 296 -8.62 -3.03 -7.97
N LEU A 297 -9.22 -3.25 -6.80
CA LEU A 297 -8.72 -2.71 -5.54
C LEU A 297 -7.33 -3.23 -5.19
N ILE A 298 -7.09 -4.54 -5.31
CA ILE A 298 -5.82 -5.19 -5.02
C ILE A 298 -4.72 -4.74 -5.99
N ILE A 299 -4.99 -4.77 -7.30
CA ILE A 299 -4.05 -4.38 -8.35
C ILE A 299 -3.66 -2.91 -8.16
N SER A 300 -4.64 -2.02 -8.00
CA SER A 300 -4.40 -0.59 -7.90
C SER A 300 -3.60 -0.23 -6.66
N SER A 301 -3.96 -0.81 -5.51
CA SER A 301 -3.25 -0.60 -4.25
C SER A 301 -1.81 -1.08 -4.32
N ASN A 302 -1.56 -2.27 -4.88
CA ASN A 302 -0.22 -2.80 -5.02
C ASN A 302 0.62 -2.05 -6.05
N LEU A 303 0.01 -1.61 -7.15
CA LEU A 303 0.69 -0.74 -8.12
C LEU A 303 1.11 0.56 -7.44
N LEU A 304 0.24 1.18 -6.64
CA LEU A 304 0.53 2.43 -5.93
C LEU A 304 1.65 2.34 -4.91
N ILE A 305 1.66 1.24 -4.15
CA ILE A 305 2.74 0.95 -3.19
C ILE A 305 4.07 0.73 -3.93
N THR A 306 4.05 0.01 -5.05
CA THR A 306 5.26 -0.38 -5.78
C THR A 306 5.85 0.74 -6.63
N THR A 307 5.00 1.47 -7.36
CA THR A 307 5.39 2.51 -8.32
C THR A 307 5.94 3.76 -7.67
N ARG A 308 5.80 3.91 -6.35
CA ARG A 308 6.16 5.13 -5.63
C ARG A 308 5.51 6.37 -6.25
N ALA A 309 4.26 6.22 -6.70
CA ALA A 309 3.50 7.29 -7.32
C ALA A 309 3.50 8.59 -6.48
N ASP A 310 3.16 9.72 -7.10
CA ASP A 310 3.34 11.05 -6.51
C ASP A 310 2.80 11.11 -5.05
N LYS A 311 3.55 11.78 -4.16
CA LYS A 311 3.19 11.93 -2.75
C LYS A 311 2.15 13.03 -2.51
N LYS A 312 1.81 13.78 -3.56
CA LYS A 312 0.77 14.81 -3.54
C LYS A 312 -0.58 14.24 -3.07
N MET A 313 -1.27 15.00 -2.21
CA MET A 313 -2.58 14.57 -1.71
C MET A 313 -3.61 14.51 -2.83
N ALA A 314 -3.51 15.39 -3.83
CA ALA A 314 -4.39 15.42 -5.00
C ALA A 314 -4.45 14.08 -5.71
N TYR A 315 -3.29 13.49 -5.94
CA TYR A 315 -3.19 12.21 -6.62
C TYR A 315 -3.82 11.08 -5.79
N MET A 316 -3.48 11.01 -4.49
CA MET A 316 -4.04 10.00 -3.60
C MET A 316 -5.56 10.11 -3.47
N ALA A 317 -6.08 11.32 -3.26
CA ALA A 317 -7.51 11.58 -3.12
C ALA A 317 -8.28 11.19 -4.38
N THR A 318 -7.72 11.51 -5.56
CA THR A 318 -8.33 11.17 -6.84
C THR A 318 -8.48 9.67 -7.01
N LEU A 319 -7.43 8.89 -6.74
CA LEU A 319 -7.49 7.43 -6.87
C LEU A 319 -8.47 6.79 -5.90
N ILE A 320 -8.46 7.23 -4.64
CA ILE A 320 -9.42 6.76 -3.65
C ILE A 320 -10.84 7.11 -4.10
N SER A 321 -11.06 8.33 -4.61
CA SER A 321 -12.37 8.73 -5.11
C SER A 321 -12.82 7.90 -6.31
N LEU A 322 -11.93 7.61 -7.27
CA LEU A 322 -12.26 6.76 -8.43
C LEU A 322 -12.64 5.35 -7.99
N LEU A 323 -11.92 4.78 -7.03
CA LEU A 323 -12.24 3.47 -6.47
C LEU A 323 -13.60 3.47 -5.74
N VAL A 324 -13.81 4.42 -4.83
CA VAL A 324 -15.04 4.49 -4.02
C VAL A 324 -16.26 4.78 -4.89
N VAL A 325 -16.16 5.76 -5.79
CA VAL A 325 -17.26 6.17 -6.65
C VAL A 325 -17.51 5.14 -7.73
N GLY A 326 -16.47 4.52 -8.29
CA GLY A 326 -16.63 3.42 -9.24
C GLY A 326 -17.39 2.25 -8.65
N ILE A 327 -17.05 1.84 -7.42
CA ILE A 327 -17.77 0.79 -6.68
C ILE A 327 -19.21 1.23 -6.38
N TYR A 328 -19.40 2.45 -5.90
CA TYR A 328 -20.73 2.96 -5.60
C TYR A 328 -21.62 2.97 -6.85
N CYS A 329 -21.11 3.49 -7.98
CA CYS A 329 -21.86 3.56 -9.22
C CYS A 329 -22.19 2.16 -9.77
N TYR A 330 -21.30 1.20 -9.56
CA TYR A 330 -21.53 -0.18 -9.96
C TYR A 330 -22.69 -0.82 -9.18
N PHE A 331 -22.73 -0.68 -7.84
CA PHE A 331 -23.73 -1.37 -7.01
C PHE A 331 -25.03 -0.59 -6.76
N THR A 332 -25.04 0.72 -6.92
CA THR A 332 -26.18 1.57 -6.54
C THR A 332 -26.77 2.21 -7.79
N GLU A 333 -28.07 2.09 -8.04
CA GLU A 333 -28.74 2.90 -9.07
C GLU A 333 -28.90 4.35 -8.60
N GLY A 334 -28.77 5.31 -9.52
CA GLY A 334 -29.07 6.72 -9.20
C GLY A 334 -30.58 6.98 -9.16
N THR A 335 -30.98 8.14 -8.64
CA THR A 335 -32.37 8.51 -8.37
C THR A 335 -33.20 8.93 -9.60
N ARG A 336 -32.77 8.57 -10.82
CA ARG A 336 -33.47 8.82 -12.10
C ARG A 336 -34.10 10.22 -12.20
N MET A 337 -33.28 11.22 -12.50
CA MET A 337 -33.78 12.47 -13.05
C MET A 337 -33.95 12.29 -14.57
N GLU A 338 -35.16 11.95 -15.00
CA GLU A 338 -35.49 11.79 -16.42
C GLU A 338 -35.26 13.12 -17.17
N GLU A 339 -34.52 13.06 -18.29
CA GLU A 339 -34.25 14.11 -19.28
C GLU A 339 -33.34 15.29 -18.86
N ASP A 340 -33.28 15.65 -17.57
CA ASP A 340 -32.58 16.87 -17.10
C ASP A 340 -31.22 16.62 -16.43
N TYR A 341 -30.71 15.38 -16.37
CA TYR A 341 -29.51 15.02 -15.61
C TYR A 341 -28.28 15.89 -15.96
N TYR A 342 -27.95 16.01 -17.26
CA TYR A 342 -26.80 16.78 -17.71
C TYR A 342 -26.98 18.29 -17.51
N GLU A 343 -28.22 18.78 -17.61
CA GLU A 343 -28.54 20.19 -17.36
C GLU A 343 -28.39 20.54 -15.88
N ALA A 344 -28.92 19.68 -15.00
CA ALA A 344 -28.84 19.82 -13.55
C ALA A 344 -27.39 19.81 -13.03
N ILE A 345 -26.50 19.04 -13.66
CA ILE A 345 -25.07 18.99 -13.30
C ILE A 345 -24.26 20.11 -13.94
N GLY A 346 -24.66 20.57 -15.12
CA GLY A 346 -23.95 21.62 -15.84
C GLY A 346 -23.73 22.87 -14.97
N VAL A 347 -24.76 23.30 -14.24
CA VAL A 347 -24.70 24.47 -13.36
C VAL A 347 -23.64 24.34 -12.26
N PRO A 348 -23.69 23.36 -11.34
CA PRO A 348 -22.68 23.22 -10.28
C PRO A 348 -21.28 22.97 -10.83
N VAL A 349 -21.13 22.22 -11.94
CA VAL A 349 -19.82 22.01 -12.59
C VAL A 349 -19.23 23.32 -13.08
N VAL A 350 -20.02 24.16 -13.76
CA VAL A 350 -19.54 25.46 -14.26
C VAL A 350 -19.09 26.35 -13.09
N PHE A 351 -19.90 26.44 -12.02
CA PHE A 351 -19.51 27.20 -10.83
C PHE A 351 -18.25 26.63 -10.16
N PHE A 352 -18.15 25.30 -10.04
CA PHE A 352 -16.97 24.64 -9.48
C PHE A 352 -15.71 24.97 -10.28
N VAL A 353 -15.76 24.84 -11.61
CA VAL A 353 -14.62 25.10 -12.49
C VAL A 353 -14.20 26.55 -12.42
N ILE A 354 -15.14 27.51 -12.41
CA ILE A 354 -14.83 28.94 -12.29
C ILE A 354 -14.17 29.24 -10.94
N LEU A 355 -14.73 28.75 -9.84
CA LEU A 355 -14.17 28.95 -8.50
C LEU A 355 -12.81 28.30 -8.34
N ALA A 356 -12.64 27.09 -8.86
CA ALA A 356 -11.38 26.37 -8.86
C ALA A 356 -10.31 27.13 -9.67
N ALA A 357 -10.64 27.57 -10.89
CA ALA A 357 -9.76 28.34 -11.75
C ALA A 357 -9.35 29.67 -11.11
N PHE A 358 -10.31 30.41 -10.54
CA PHE A 358 -10.04 31.68 -9.85
C PHE A 358 -9.14 31.47 -8.62
N THR A 359 -9.42 30.45 -7.82
CA THR A 359 -8.61 30.13 -6.63
C THR A 359 -7.20 29.73 -7.04
N MET A 360 -7.06 28.92 -8.10
CA MET A 360 -5.77 28.49 -8.62
C MET A 360 -4.97 29.66 -9.20
N ASP A 361 -5.57 30.54 -10.02
CA ASP A 361 -4.92 31.76 -10.55
C ASP A 361 -4.49 32.69 -9.40
N ARG A 362 -5.35 32.90 -8.41
CA ARG A 362 -5.03 33.71 -7.22
C ARG A 362 -3.86 33.13 -6.44
N LEU A 363 -3.80 31.81 -6.27
CA LEU A 363 -2.68 31.13 -5.62
C LEU A 363 -1.38 31.29 -6.42
N ILE A 364 -1.42 31.02 -7.73
CA ILE A 364 -0.26 31.13 -8.62
C ILE A 364 0.27 32.56 -8.65
N ARG A 365 -0.60 33.56 -8.85
CA ARG A 365 -0.19 34.98 -8.85
C ARG A 365 0.38 35.41 -7.51
N ARG A 366 -0.18 34.92 -6.40
CA ARG A 366 0.35 35.21 -5.07
C ARG A 366 1.74 34.60 -4.89
N ASP A 367 1.95 33.36 -5.32
CA ASP A 367 3.26 32.71 -5.27
C ASP A 367 4.28 33.47 -6.14
N GLN A 368 3.93 33.78 -7.40
CA GLN A 368 4.77 34.58 -8.29
C GLN A 368 5.10 35.96 -7.70
N LYS A 369 4.13 36.61 -7.04
CA LYS A 369 4.33 37.90 -6.38
C LYS A 369 5.29 37.77 -5.19
N GLU A 370 5.08 36.78 -4.32
CA GLU A 370 5.96 36.48 -3.18
C GLU A 370 7.39 36.19 -3.64
N GLU A 371 7.56 35.37 -4.68
CA GLU A 371 8.87 35.08 -5.28
C GLU A 371 9.51 36.33 -5.88
N SER A 372 8.75 37.13 -6.63
CA SER A 372 9.24 38.37 -7.24
C SER A 372 9.71 39.37 -6.18
N LEU A 373 8.98 39.51 -5.08
CA LEU A 373 9.33 40.34 -3.93
C LEU A 373 10.59 39.82 -3.26
N GLY A 374 10.66 38.50 -2.99
CA GLY A 374 11.83 37.84 -2.44
C GLY A 374 13.09 38.09 -3.27
N VAL A 375 13.01 37.88 -4.58
CA VAL A 375 14.10 38.14 -5.54
C VAL A 375 14.52 39.60 -5.54
N ARG A 376 13.56 40.54 -5.56
CA ARG A 376 13.85 41.99 -5.52
C ARG A 376 14.59 42.39 -4.24
N VAL A 377 14.09 41.95 -3.08
CA VAL A 377 14.72 42.22 -1.78
C VAL A 377 16.16 41.70 -1.77
N MET A 378 16.38 40.43 -2.12
CA MET A 378 17.72 39.85 -2.15
C MET A 378 18.66 40.56 -3.13
N HIS A 379 18.17 40.90 -4.34
CA HIS A 379 18.98 41.60 -5.35
C HIS A 379 19.42 42.99 -4.88
N ASN A 380 18.54 43.70 -4.20
CA ASN A 380 18.83 45.01 -3.61
C ASN A 380 19.84 44.89 -2.44
N VAL A 381 19.73 43.86 -1.59
CA VAL A 381 20.71 43.57 -0.53
C VAL A 381 22.10 43.31 -1.12
N ILE A 382 22.18 42.52 -2.20
CA ILE A 382 23.45 42.17 -2.85
C ILE A 382 24.10 43.41 -3.48
N ARG A 383 23.32 44.22 -4.22
CA ARG A 383 23.82 45.41 -4.92
C ARG A 383 24.22 46.55 -3.98
N ASN A 384 23.63 46.64 -2.79
CA ASN A 384 23.92 47.71 -1.87
C ASN A 384 25.34 47.57 -1.29
N LYS A 385 26.25 48.47 -1.71
CA LYS A 385 27.65 48.50 -1.24
C LYS A 385 27.78 48.97 0.21
N LYS A 386 26.76 49.64 0.77
CA LYS A 386 26.76 50.13 2.16
C LYS A 386 26.56 49.02 3.19
N ILE A 387 26.03 47.86 2.78
CA ILE A 387 25.76 46.74 3.69
C ILE A 387 27.02 45.89 3.84
N PRO A 388 27.56 45.70 5.07
CA PRO A 388 28.68 44.81 5.30
C PRO A 388 28.34 43.35 4.93
N SER A 389 29.32 42.58 4.46
CA SER A 389 29.15 41.18 4.01
C SER A 389 28.44 40.29 5.05
N LYS A 390 28.77 40.45 6.33
CA LYS A 390 28.15 39.74 7.47
C LYS A 390 26.63 39.95 7.51
N TYR A 391 26.15 41.18 7.28
CA TYR A 391 24.72 41.50 7.31
C TYR A 391 24.02 41.10 6.00
N LYS A 392 24.71 41.11 4.86
CA LYS A 392 24.13 40.62 3.60
C LYS A 392 23.68 39.17 3.71
N LYS A 393 24.55 38.30 4.24
CA LYS A 393 24.23 36.89 4.46
C LYS A 393 23.03 36.73 5.39
N LEU A 394 23.06 37.42 6.54
CA LEU A 394 21.96 37.35 7.52
C LEU A 394 20.61 37.78 6.92
N LEU A 395 20.59 38.84 6.12
CA LEU A 395 19.37 39.35 5.47
C LEU A 395 18.85 38.37 4.41
N ILE A 396 19.74 37.85 3.55
CA ILE A 396 19.37 36.87 2.52
C ILE A 396 18.84 35.59 3.16
N ASP A 397 19.54 35.06 4.17
CA ASP A 397 19.11 33.86 4.89
C ASP A 397 17.75 34.08 5.56
N ALA A 398 17.51 35.25 6.16
CA ALA A 398 16.23 35.57 6.77
C ALA A 398 15.10 35.64 5.73
N VAL A 399 15.33 36.27 4.56
CA VAL A 399 14.35 36.33 3.47
C VAL A 399 14.07 34.94 2.89
N ILE A 400 15.11 34.13 2.67
CA ILE A 400 14.97 32.73 2.22
C ILE A 400 14.13 31.93 3.23
N ASN A 401 14.40 32.08 4.52
CA ASN A 401 13.63 31.37 5.55
C ASN A 401 12.18 31.87 5.64
N ILE A 402 11.93 33.17 5.50
CA ILE A 402 10.56 33.74 5.38
C ILE A 402 9.84 33.13 4.17
N LEU A 403 10.52 32.97 3.03
CA LEU A 403 9.95 32.35 1.83
C LEU A 403 9.66 30.86 2.02
N ARG A 404 10.48 30.15 2.81
CA ARG A 404 10.40 28.69 3.05
C ARG A 404 9.41 28.29 4.15
N THR A 405 9.09 29.16 5.10
CA THR A 405 8.22 28.83 6.24
C THR A 405 6.77 29.33 6.07
N LYS A 406 5.84 28.66 6.77
CA LYS A 406 4.42 29.03 6.90
C LYS A 406 4.07 29.49 8.31
N ASP A 407 4.95 29.20 9.24
CA ASP A 407 4.72 29.48 10.64
C ASP A 407 4.86 30.99 10.85
N THR A 408 3.75 31.63 11.24
CA THR A 408 3.69 33.07 11.47
C THR A 408 4.66 33.52 12.54
N ASP A 409 4.94 32.68 13.53
CA ASP A 409 5.88 32.99 14.60
C ASP A 409 7.32 32.94 14.09
N VAL A 410 7.64 31.96 13.23
CA VAL A 410 8.95 31.87 12.57
C VAL A 410 9.15 33.01 11.58
N ILE A 411 8.13 33.38 10.80
CA ILE A 411 8.16 34.55 9.91
C ILE A 411 8.43 35.82 10.72
N ASN A 412 7.69 36.02 11.81
CA ASN A 412 7.84 37.18 12.69
C ASN A 412 9.22 37.21 13.35
N ALA A 413 9.76 36.06 13.76
CA ALA A 413 11.11 35.96 14.32
C ALA A 413 12.19 36.37 13.29
N HIS A 414 12.08 35.90 12.05
CA HIS A 414 13.00 36.31 10.97
C HIS A 414 12.84 37.77 10.57
N TYR A 415 11.61 38.28 10.53
CA TYR A 415 11.34 39.69 10.27
C TYR A 415 11.94 40.59 11.36
N LYS A 416 11.72 40.27 12.65
CA LYS A 416 12.37 40.96 13.77
C LYS A 416 13.89 40.92 13.66
N LYS A 417 14.47 39.78 13.26
CA LYS A 417 15.91 39.64 13.03
C LYS A 417 16.41 40.62 11.95
N ILE A 418 15.65 40.83 10.87
CA ILE A 418 15.97 41.83 9.86
C ILE A 418 15.90 43.25 10.45
N MET A 419 14.87 43.54 11.26
CA MET A 419 14.69 44.85 11.87
C MET A 419 15.78 45.24 12.89
N THR A 420 16.53 44.27 13.44
CA THR A 420 17.69 44.55 14.32
C THR A 420 18.92 45.12 13.58
N VAL A 421 18.94 45.03 12.25
CA VAL A 421 20.00 45.64 11.43
C VAL A 421 19.80 47.16 11.42
N LYS A 422 20.84 47.97 11.16
CA LYS A 422 20.66 49.43 11.03
C LYS A 422 19.66 49.74 9.90
N TYR A 423 18.71 50.62 10.17
CA TYR A 423 17.66 51.01 9.22
C TYR A 423 18.22 51.46 7.86
N ASP A 424 19.29 52.28 7.86
CA ASP A 424 19.99 52.75 6.66
C ASP A 424 20.41 51.63 5.69
N TYR A 425 20.60 50.40 6.21
CA TYR A 425 21.00 49.25 5.40
C TYR A 425 19.82 48.62 4.66
N TYR A 426 18.60 48.75 5.17
CA TYR A 426 17.40 48.13 4.58
C TYR A 426 16.29 49.11 4.21
N GLU A 427 16.45 50.42 4.38
CA GLU A 427 15.48 51.46 3.98
C GLU A 427 14.94 51.25 2.56
N LYS A 428 15.84 50.99 1.59
CA LYS A 428 15.49 50.77 0.17
C LYS A 428 14.72 49.47 -0.10
N ILE A 429 14.69 48.54 0.86
CA ILE A 429 14.00 47.25 0.75
C ILE A 429 12.86 47.11 1.77
N ALA A 430 12.68 48.06 2.68
CA ALA A 430 11.71 47.98 3.77
C ALA A 430 10.29 47.76 3.23
N SER A 431 9.86 48.56 2.26
CA SER A 431 8.54 48.43 1.63
C SER A 431 8.33 47.06 0.97
N ASP A 432 9.32 46.53 0.24
CA ASP A 432 9.20 45.23 -0.42
C ASP A 432 9.19 44.09 0.61
N LEU A 433 9.97 44.23 1.69
CA LEU A 433 10.02 43.27 2.78
C LEU A 433 8.71 43.24 3.58
N ASP A 434 8.14 44.39 3.89
CA ASP A 434 6.86 44.51 4.58
C ASP A 434 5.74 43.91 3.74
N GLN A 435 5.72 44.19 2.43
CA GLN A 435 4.78 43.56 1.51
C GLN A 435 4.94 42.05 1.43
N LEU A 436 6.19 41.54 1.45
CA LEU A 436 6.47 40.11 1.46
C LEU A 436 5.93 39.45 2.74
N VAL A 437 6.21 40.03 3.90
CA VAL A 437 5.77 39.51 5.20
C VAL A 437 4.26 39.57 5.33
N LEU A 438 3.63 40.69 4.95
CA LEU A 438 2.18 40.82 4.93
C LEU A 438 1.54 39.81 3.98
N SER A 439 2.09 39.60 2.79
CA SER A 439 1.61 38.59 1.85
C SER A 439 1.71 37.16 2.41
N LYS A 440 2.75 36.88 3.20
CA LYS A 440 2.93 35.57 3.86
C LYS A 440 1.98 35.36 5.05
N ILE A 441 1.73 36.41 5.83
CA ILE A 441 0.82 36.37 7.00
C ILE A 441 -0.64 36.35 6.54
N HIS A 442 -0.97 37.01 5.43
CA HIS A 442 -2.30 36.96 4.84
C HIS A 442 -2.51 35.57 4.21
N ASN A 443 -2.91 34.63 5.06
CA ASN A 443 -3.26 33.27 4.68
C ASN A 443 -4.29 33.31 3.55
N THR A 444 -4.28 32.26 2.72
CA THR A 444 -5.35 32.08 1.74
C THR A 444 -6.67 32.21 2.48
N ASN A 445 -7.60 33.02 1.97
CA ASN A 445 -8.91 33.16 2.59
C ASN A 445 -9.48 31.74 2.72
N PHE A 446 -9.53 31.23 3.95
CA PHE A 446 -10.11 29.92 4.25
C PHE A 446 -11.51 29.81 3.65
N GLY A 447 -12.22 30.94 3.58
CA GLY A 447 -13.48 31.10 2.86
C GLY A 447 -13.43 30.64 1.39
N ASP A 448 -12.43 31.02 0.60
CA ASP A 448 -12.35 30.65 -0.82
C ASP A 448 -12.19 29.12 -0.97
N LEU A 449 -11.32 28.52 -0.15
CA LEU A 449 -11.11 27.07 -0.11
C LEU A 449 -12.38 26.35 0.37
N PHE A 450 -13.05 26.89 1.38
CA PHE A 450 -14.28 26.33 1.93
C PHE A 450 -15.44 26.37 0.93
N VAL A 451 -15.62 27.51 0.25
CA VAL A 451 -16.66 27.66 -0.79
C VAL A 451 -16.36 26.73 -1.96
N THR A 452 -15.11 26.66 -2.42
CA THR A 452 -14.72 25.71 -3.48
C THR A 452 -14.95 24.26 -3.06
N ALA A 453 -14.66 23.91 -1.81
CA ALA A 453 -14.94 22.59 -1.26
C ALA A 453 -16.44 22.27 -1.26
N LEU A 454 -17.26 23.21 -0.79
CA LEU A 454 -18.70 23.04 -0.67
C LEU A 454 -19.36 22.87 -2.05
N VAL A 455 -18.99 23.72 -3.01
CA VAL A 455 -19.47 23.59 -4.40
C VAL A 455 -18.96 22.29 -5.02
N GLY A 456 -17.73 21.88 -4.73
CA GLY A 456 -17.19 20.58 -5.16
C GLY A 456 -17.97 19.39 -4.61
N ILE A 457 -18.30 19.40 -3.31
CA ILE A 457 -19.12 18.36 -2.65
C ILE A 457 -20.51 18.31 -3.27
N VAL A 458 -21.15 19.46 -3.50
CA VAL A 458 -22.46 19.52 -4.17
C VAL A 458 -22.36 18.96 -5.59
N THR A 459 -21.33 19.34 -6.35
CA THR A 459 -21.09 18.84 -7.72
C THR A 459 -20.98 17.32 -7.73
N VAL A 460 -20.12 16.76 -6.87
CA VAL A 460 -19.93 15.31 -6.74
C VAL A 460 -21.21 14.62 -6.27
N GLY A 461 -21.89 15.17 -5.26
CA GLY A 461 -23.11 14.62 -4.71
C GLY A 461 -24.23 14.56 -5.74
N VAL A 462 -24.45 15.64 -6.49
CA VAL A 462 -25.47 15.68 -7.56
C VAL A 462 -25.12 14.70 -8.67
N THR A 463 -23.85 14.68 -9.09
CA THR A 463 -23.34 13.77 -10.13
C THR A 463 -23.59 12.31 -9.77
N ILE A 464 -23.33 11.93 -8.53
CA ILE A 464 -23.48 10.54 -8.09
C ILE A 464 -24.95 10.20 -7.82
N ALA A 465 -25.70 11.08 -7.16
CA ALA A 465 -27.04 10.77 -6.69
C ALA A 465 -28.07 10.72 -7.82
N PHE A 466 -28.09 11.71 -8.71
CA PHE A 466 -29.18 11.90 -9.67
C PHE A 466 -28.96 11.26 -11.03
N ARG A 467 -27.88 10.48 -11.19
CA ARG A 467 -27.55 9.86 -12.47
C ARG A 467 -28.58 8.83 -12.91
N GLU A 468 -28.79 8.77 -14.22
CA GLU A 468 -29.56 7.71 -14.84
C GLU A 468 -28.78 6.38 -14.73
N PRO A 469 -29.46 5.23 -14.57
CA PRO A 469 -28.83 3.92 -14.52
C PRO A 469 -28.43 3.47 -15.93
N GLU A 470 -27.61 4.27 -16.60
CA GLU A 470 -27.08 4.00 -17.93
C GLU A 470 -25.56 4.03 -17.90
N PHE A 471 -24.94 3.27 -18.81
CA PHE A 471 -23.49 3.21 -18.96
C PHE A 471 -22.84 4.60 -19.07
N VAL A 472 -23.41 5.49 -19.90
CA VAL A 472 -22.85 6.82 -20.15
C VAL A 472 -22.90 7.69 -18.90
N ALA A 473 -24.00 7.65 -18.15
CA ALA A 473 -24.19 8.42 -16.93
C ALA A 473 -23.28 7.92 -15.79
N ASP A 474 -23.13 6.60 -15.63
CA ASP A 474 -22.20 6.00 -14.66
C ASP A 474 -20.73 6.35 -14.97
N ALA A 475 -20.31 6.20 -16.23
CA ALA A 475 -18.94 6.51 -16.66
C ALA A 475 -18.61 8.00 -16.52
N PHE A 476 -19.55 8.87 -16.90
CA PHE A 476 -19.43 10.32 -16.69
C PHE A 476 -19.28 10.66 -15.21
N SER A 477 -20.04 10.00 -14.34
CA SER A 477 -20.02 10.27 -12.90
C SER A 477 -18.68 9.95 -12.25
N ILE A 478 -18.08 8.82 -12.63
CA ILE A 478 -16.75 8.41 -12.16
C ILE A 478 -15.69 9.42 -12.63
N GLY A 479 -15.69 9.74 -13.93
CA GLY A 479 -14.71 10.66 -14.52
C GLY A 479 -14.80 12.07 -13.93
N MET A 480 -16.01 12.61 -13.84
CA MET A 480 -16.25 13.95 -13.30
C MET A 480 -15.91 14.05 -11.81
N THR A 481 -16.25 13.04 -11.01
CA THR A 481 -15.90 13.04 -9.59
C THR A 481 -14.39 12.97 -9.40
N GLY A 482 -13.70 12.10 -10.14
CA GLY A 482 -12.24 12.02 -10.13
C GLY A 482 -11.60 13.38 -10.48
N ALA A 483 -12.09 14.05 -11.52
CA ALA A 483 -11.60 15.37 -11.93
C ALA A 483 -11.86 16.45 -10.87
N ALA A 484 -13.06 16.49 -10.28
CA ALA A 484 -13.41 17.46 -9.26
C ALA A 484 -12.56 17.31 -7.99
N VAL A 485 -12.39 16.07 -7.52
CA VAL A 485 -11.53 15.75 -6.37
C VAL A 485 -10.08 16.09 -6.66
N PHE A 486 -9.58 15.76 -7.85
CA PHE A 486 -8.22 16.10 -8.27
C PHE A 486 -7.98 17.61 -8.25
N LEU A 487 -8.87 18.41 -8.84
CA LEU A 487 -8.75 19.86 -8.89
C LEU A 487 -8.79 20.47 -7.50
N PHE A 488 -9.75 20.07 -6.67
CA PHE A 488 -9.86 20.58 -5.30
C PHE A 488 -8.60 20.29 -4.49
N PHE A 489 -8.16 19.04 -4.45
CA PHE A 489 -6.95 18.70 -3.71
C PHE A 489 -5.67 19.24 -4.36
N SER A 490 -5.67 19.53 -5.67
CA SER A 490 -4.56 20.26 -6.31
C SER A 490 -4.47 21.71 -5.81
N ILE A 491 -5.61 22.36 -5.57
CA ILE A 491 -5.65 23.69 -4.94
C ILE A 491 -5.17 23.60 -3.47
N VAL A 492 -5.61 22.58 -2.72
CA VAL A 492 -5.13 22.33 -1.35
C VAL A 492 -3.62 22.08 -1.36
N ASP A 493 -3.16 21.25 -2.30
CA ASP A 493 -1.76 20.93 -2.49
C ASP A 493 -0.97 22.17 -2.89
N LEU A 494 -1.44 23.05 -3.77
CA LEU A 494 -0.79 24.32 -4.11
C LEU A 494 -0.76 25.28 -2.92
N SER A 495 -1.86 25.39 -2.19
CA SER A 495 -1.92 26.13 -0.92
C SER A 495 -0.90 25.55 0.08
N ASN A 496 -0.64 24.24 0.03
CA ASN A 496 0.31 23.52 0.86
C ASN A 496 1.77 23.58 0.38
N MET A 497 2.01 23.48 -0.92
CA MET A 497 3.29 23.30 -1.63
C MET A 497 4.03 24.61 -1.91
N ARG A 498 3.76 25.67 -1.15
CA ARG A 498 4.53 26.94 -1.19
C ARG A 498 6.01 26.82 -0.79
N ARG A 499 6.56 25.61 -0.80
CA ARG A 499 7.92 25.25 -0.48
C ARG A 499 8.60 24.75 -1.74
N THR A 500 9.27 25.65 -2.41
CA THR A 500 10.68 25.50 -2.79
C THR A 500 11.07 26.77 -3.52
N PHE A 501 11.55 27.77 -2.79
CA PHE A 501 12.25 28.85 -3.46
C PHE A 501 13.49 28.23 -4.14
N HIS A 502 13.47 28.19 -5.47
CA HIS A 502 14.42 27.42 -6.28
C HIS A 502 15.77 28.11 -6.44
N LEU A 503 15.88 29.37 -6.05
CA LEU A 503 17.10 30.17 -6.11
C LEU A 503 17.75 30.22 -4.73
N ASP A 504 18.91 29.60 -4.59
CA ASP A 504 19.77 29.74 -3.41
C ASP A 504 20.96 30.67 -3.72
N PHE A 505 21.61 31.15 -2.68
CA PHE A 505 22.84 31.95 -2.82
C PHE A 505 23.97 31.31 -2.03
N ASN A 506 25.08 31.04 -2.70
CA ASN A 506 26.24 30.47 -2.03
C ASN A 506 26.93 31.50 -1.10
N GLU A 507 27.94 31.07 -0.36
CA GLU A 507 28.67 31.92 0.61
C GLU A 507 29.30 33.19 0.01
N LYS A 508 29.42 33.24 -1.32
CA LYS A 508 29.97 34.38 -2.08
C LYS A 508 28.88 35.29 -2.66
N GLY A 509 27.60 35.00 -2.42
CA GLY A 509 26.46 35.74 -2.97
C GLY A 509 26.19 35.46 -4.44
N ILE A 510 26.65 34.32 -4.97
CA ILE A 510 26.39 33.88 -6.35
C ILE A 510 25.10 33.06 -6.36
N ARG A 511 24.25 33.30 -7.37
CA ARG A 511 22.99 32.58 -7.61
C ARG A 511 23.27 31.12 -7.95
N GLU A 512 22.63 30.21 -7.25
CA GLU A 512 22.64 28.77 -7.56
C GLU A 512 21.20 28.25 -7.55
N LEU A 513 20.86 27.30 -8.43
CA LEU A 513 19.58 26.61 -8.35
C LEU A 513 19.66 25.59 -7.20
N SER A 514 18.63 25.54 -6.35
CA SER A 514 18.51 24.54 -5.30
C SER A 514 18.65 23.14 -5.90
N LYS A 515 19.51 22.31 -5.29
CA LYS A 515 19.74 20.92 -5.72
C LYS A 515 18.50 20.04 -5.57
N ASP A 516 17.53 20.46 -4.74
CA ASP A 516 16.28 19.71 -4.49
C ASP A 516 15.32 19.70 -5.69
N VAL A 517 15.49 20.63 -6.65
CA VAL A 517 14.56 20.83 -7.79
C VAL A 517 14.80 19.81 -8.91
N ARG A 518 16.03 19.31 -9.04
CA ARG A 518 16.47 18.55 -10.22
C ARG A 518 16.19 17.05 -10.15
N ARG A 519 15.66 16.52 -9.04
CA ARG A 519 15.47 15.07 -8.88
C ARG A 519 13.98 14.71 -8.83
N SER A 520 13.53 14.11 -9.95
CA SER A 520 12.50 13.05 -10.02
C SER A 520 11.02 13.40 -9.79
N HIS A 521 10.41 14.24 -10.62
CA HIS A 521 8.94 14.31 -10.68
C HIS A 521 8.33 13.79 -12.00
N ASP A 522 9.02 13.90 -13.13
CA ASP A 522 8.42 13.56 -14.43
C ASP A 522 8.04 12.07 -14.57
N SER A 523 8.91 11.15 -14.10
CA SER A 523 8.62 9.72 -14.11
C SER A 523 7.41 9.37 -13.25
N ASP A 524 7.28 10.02 -12.09
CA ASP A 524 6.24 9.75 -11.12
C ASP A 524 4.90 10.28 -11.62
N ILE A 525 4.89 11.43 -12.31
CA ILE A 525 3.71 12.02 -12.95
C ILE A 525 3.22 11.15 -14.12
N ILE A 526 4.12 10.70 -15.00
CA ILE A 526 3.75 9.83 -16.13
C ILE A 526 3.13 8.54 -15.62
N LEU A 527 3.78 7.88 -14.66
CA LEU A 527 3.32 6.63 -14.07
C LEU A 527 1.98 6.79 -13.35
N SER A 528 1.80 7.92 -12.67
CA SER A 528 0.54 8.30 -12.01
C SER A 528 -0.61 8.46 -12.99
N SER A 529 -0.34 9.12 -14.13
CA SER A 529 -1.32 9.34 -15.19
C SER A 529 -1.75 8.02 -15.85
N ILE A 530 -0.80 7.11 -16.09
CA ILE A 530 -1.08 5.76 -16.61
C ILE A 530 -2.00 5.00 -15.65
N LEU A 531 -1.76 5.06 -14.34
CA LEU A 531 -2.62 4.35 -13.39
C LEU A 531 -4.06 4.89 -13.38
N ILE A 532 -4.23 6.21 -13.37
CA ILE A 532 -5.57 6.83 -13.42
C ILE A 532 -6.30 6.38 -14.68
N PHE A 533 -5.61 6.38 -15.82
CA PHE A 533 -6.18 5.92 -17.09
C PHE A 533 -6.57 4.43 -17.04
N LEU A 534 -5.73 3.57 -16.48
CA LEU A 534 -6.03 2.14 -16.31
C LEU A 534 -7.27 1.92 -15.43
N LEU A 535 -7.39 2.66 -14.33
CA LEU A 535 -8.55 2.61 -13.43
C LEU A 535 -9.85 3.04 -14.12
N LEU A 536 -9.81 4.17 -14.83
CA LEU A 536 -10.97 4.64 -15.61
C LEU A 536 -11.37 3.60 -16.65
N THR A 537 -10.41 3.02 -17.36
CA THR A 537 -10.67 1.97 -18.35
C THR A 537 -11.28 0.72 -17.72
N ALA A 538 -10.76 0.29 -16.57
CA ALA A 538 -11.27 -0.88 -15.85
C ALA A 538 -12.72 -0.68 -15.38
N PHE A 539 -13.03 0.46 -14.76
CA PHE A 539 -14.41 0.76 -14.35
C PHE A 539 -15.35 0.96 -15.54
N THR A 540 -14.87 1.58 -16.62
CA THR A 540 -15.67 1.71 -17.85
C THR A 540 -16.00 0.33 -18.42
N GLY A 541 -15.04 -0.59 -18.49
CA GLY A 541 -15.29 -1.97 -18.92
C GLY A 541 -16.29 -2.71 -18.02
N LEU A 542 -16.16 -2.55 -16.70
CA LEU A 542 -17.11 -3.11 -15.73
C LEU A 542 -18.54 -2.59 -15.91
N LEU A 543 -18.69 -1.27 -16.07
CA LEU A 543 -19.98 -0.66 -16.28
C LEU A 543 -20.58 -1.08 -17.64
N TRP A 544 -19.75 -1.22 -18.67
CA TRP A 544 -20.20 -1.74 -19.96
C TRP A 544 -20.80 -3.14 -19.79
N TYR A 545 -20.10 -4.04 -19.12
CA TYR A 545 -20.57 -5.40 -18.84
C TYR A 545 -21.86 -5.45 -18.00
N LYS A 546 -22.04 -4.50 -17.07
CA LYS A 546 -23.27 -4.40 -16.28
C LYS A 546 -24.51 -4.06 -17.13
N HIS A 547 -24.33 -3.25 -18.18
CA HIS A 547 -25.42 -2.68 -18.97
C HIS A 547 -25.68 -3.40 -20.30
N PHE A 548 -24.72 -4.18 -20.82
CA PHE A 548 -24.77 -4.89 -22.10
C PHE A 548 -24.23 -6.31 -21.97
#